data_AF-K8GQF4-F1
#
_entry.id   AF-K8GQF4-F1
#
_cell.length_a   1.000
_cell.length_b   1.000
_cell.length_c   1.000
_cell.angle_alpha   90.00
_cell.angle_beta   90.00
_cell.angle_gamma   90.00
#
_symmetry.space_group_name_H-M   'P 1'
#
loop_
_entity.id
_entity.type
_entity.pdbx_description
1 polymer ?
#
loop_
_entity_poly.entity_id
_entity_poly.type
_entity_poly.pdbx_seq_one_letter_code
_entity_poly.pdbx_strand_id
1 'polypeptide(L)'
;MTDSYQPPNREWWAQRWIEVLESFGWIRRLARARVYAREGNVKSLEFKGHKVIAKVQGTAPEPYKVTLSLDPFTDEQWGYVIESMSQQALFSAKLLSGEMPVSIEKVFTENGLSLFPFTKFDIHSRCSCPDPANPCKHIGAVYYLLGDRFSEDPFVLFQLRGRTKEQILEALRQSRSQSRKHEPDIRSLELKGSPDSQTYPQASISLSPEQFWQYTEQLEPSLVVIAPPPSSETVLDVLGAIPLKPDIAEDGSMVQDSSQAAMDYLKSVYQAVSQQAILTGMNVGAESE
;
A
#
# COMPACT_ATOMS: atom_id res chain seq x y z
N MET A 1 2.86 -23.24 21.31
CA MET A 1 3.82 -23.02 20.22
C MET A 1 3.05 -23.05 18.91
N THR A 2 2.54 -21.88 18.52
CA THR A 2 1.87 -21.64 17.24
C THR A 2 2.94 -21.56 16.18
N ASP A 3 2.98 -22.56 15.32
CA ASP A 3 3.83 -22.57 14.13
C ASP A 3 3.19 -21.61 13.10
N SER A 4 3.45 -20.32 13.27
CA SER A 4 3.08 -19.26 12.32
C SER A 4 4.00 -19.38 11.11
N TYR A 5 3.65 -20.32 10.22
CA TYR A 5 4.35 -20.55 8.98
C TYR A 5 4.15 -19.37 8.02
N GLN A 6 5.21 -18.59 7.81
CA GLN A 6 5.29 -17.48 6.88
C GLN A 6 5.97 -17.98 5.60
N PRO A 7 5.24 -18.24 4.49
CA PRO A 7 5.88 -18.61 3.24
C PRO A 7 6.69 -17.42 2.72
N PRO A 8 7.94 -17.63 2.27
CA PRO A 8 8.76 -16.55 1.73
C PRO A 8 8.10 -16.08 0.42
N ASN A 9 7.93 -14.76 0.29
CA ASN A 9 7.49 -14.07 -0.92
C ASN A 9 5.96 -14.00 -1.19
N ARG A 10 5.16 -13.65 -0.18
CA ARG A 10 3.82 -13.08 -0.40
C ARG A 10 3.77 -11.64 0.04
N GLU A 11 3.13 -10.81 -0.76
CA GLU A 11 2.85 -9.43 -0.42
C GLU A 11 2.08 -9.32 0.90
N TRP A 12 2.34 -8.26 1.69
CA TRP A 12 1.84 -8.17 3.06
C TRP A 12 0.31 -8.25 3.12
N TRP A 13 -0.40 -7.70 2.13
CA TRP A 13 -1.87 -7.70 2.08
C TRP A 13 -2.45 -9.07 1.72
N ALA A 14 -1.72 -9.87 0.93
CA ALA A 14 -2.10 -11.26 0.65
C ALA A 14 -1.92 -12.13 1.90
N GLN A 15 -0.85 -11.89 2.66
CA GLN A 15 -0.62 -12.54 3.95
C GLN A 15 -1.70 -12.14 4.97
N ARG A 16 -2.02 -10.84 5.06
CA ARG A 16 -3.07 -10.30 5.93
C ARG A 16 -4.42 -10.96 5.68
N TRP A 17 -4.78 -11.21 4.42
CA TRP A 17 -6.01 -11.94 4.08
C TRP A 17 -6.05 -13.36 4.68
N ILE A 18 -4.96 -14.11 4.59
CA ILE A 18 -4.88 -15.47 5.15
C ILE A 18 -4.96 -15.43 6.68
N GLU A 19 -4.28 -14.49 7.32
CA GLU A 19 -4.32 -14.32 8.78
C GLU A 19 -5.74 -14.01 9.28
N VAL A 20 -6.46 -13.14 8.58
CA VAL A 20 -7.87 -12.84 8.87
C VAL A 20 -8.72 -14.10 8.81
N LEU A 21 -8.58 -14.90 7.75
CA LEU A 21 -9.32 -16.16 7.61
C LEU A 21 -8.97 -17.18 8.69
N GLU A 22 -7.70 -17.26 9.08
CA GLU A 22 -7.23 -18.16 10.14
C GLU A 22 -7.73 -17.71 11.52
N SER A 23 -7.84 -16.40 11.75
CA SER A 23 -8.39 -15.82 12.99
C SER A 23 -9.83 -16.24 13.28
N PHE A 24 -10.60 -16.61 12.25
CA PHE A 24 -11.97 -17.11 12.38
C PHE A 24 -12.07 -18.56 12.90
N GLY A 25 -10.94 -19.17 13.29
CA GLY A 25 -10.87 -20.53 13.82
C GLY A 25 -10.88 -21.60 12.73
N TRP A 26 -10.60 -21.25 11.47
CA TRP A 26 -10.61 -22.17 10.34
C TRP A 26 -9.27 -22.82 10.03
N ILE A 27 -8.23 -22.61 10.85
CA ILE A 27 -6.84 -23.07 10.65
C ILE A 27 -6.78 -24.51 10.11
N ARG A 28 -7.39 -25.48 10.82
CA ARG A 28 -7.35 -26.90 10.41
C ARG A 28 -8.08 -27.17 9.09
N ARG A 29 -9.17 -26.45 8.82
CA ARG A 29 -9.96 -26.58 7.57
C ARG A 29 -9.19 -25.99 6.39
N LEU A 30 -8.54 -24.86 6.63
CA LEU A 30 -7.72 -24.15 5.66
C LEU A 30 -6.45 -24.94 5.30
N ALA A 31 -5.80 -25.62 6.26
CA ALA A 31 -4.63 -26.44 5.96
C ALA A 31 -4.90 -27.50 4.87
N ARG A 32 -6.02 -28.23 4.95
CA ARG A 32 -6.42 -29.20 3.91
C ARG A 32 -6.77 -28.51 2.58
N ALA A 33 -7.47 -27.38 2.66
CA ALA A 33 -7.89 -26.65 1.48
C ALA A 33 -6.71 -26.03 0.71
N ARG A 34 -5.63 -25.66 1.41
CA ARG A 34 -4.37 -25.16 0.84
C ARG A 34 -3.72 -26.17 -0.09
N VAL A 35 -3.60 -27.43 0.35
CA VAL A 35 -3.09 -28.53 -0.48
C VAL A 35 -3.95 -28.68 -1.73
N TYR A 36 -5.27 -28.65 -1.54
CA TYR A 36 -6.23 -28.80 -2.63
C TYR A 36 -6.12 -27.69 -3.69
N ALA A 37 -5.88 -26.44 -3.27
CA ALA A 37 -5.64 -25.32 -4.17
C ALA A 37 -4.33 -25.51 -4.97
N ARG A 38 -3.24 -25.91 -4.30
CA ARG A 38 -1.92 -26.13 -4.92
C ARG A 38 -1.92 -27.25 -5.96
N GLU A 39 -2.75 -28.27 -5.77
CA GLU A 39 -2.94 -29.35 -6.74
C GLU A 39 -3.70 -28.92 -8.02
N GLY A 40 -4.07 -27.64 -8.16
CA GLY A 40 -4.77 -27.16 -9.35
C GLY A 40 -6.21 -27.63 -9.46
N ASN A 41 -6.86 -27.92 -8.32
CA ASN A 41 -8.26 -28.33 -8.30
C ASN A 41 -9.23 -27.16 -8.55
N VAL A 42 -8.80 -25.92 -8.35
CA VAL A 42 -9.59 -24.75 -8.76
C VAL A 42 -9.40 -24.54 -10.28
N LYS A 43 -10.40 -24.88 -11.07
CA LYS A 43 -10.33 -24.91 -12.54
C LYS A 43 -10.59 -23.57 -13.20
N SER A 44 -11.37 -22.71 -12.54
CA SER A 44 -11.61 -21.33 -12.98
C SER A 44 -11.98 -20.46 -11.80
N LEU A 45 -11.64 -19.18 -11.88
CA LEU A 45 -11.99 -18.15 -10.92
C LEU A 45 -12.26 -16.86 -11.70
N GLU A 46 -13.50 -16.40 -11.63
CA GLU A 46 -14.01 -15.23 -12.36
C GLU A 46 -14.65 -14.24 -11.38
N PHE A 47 -14.50 -12.95 -11.67
CA PHE A 47 -15.17 -11.88 -10.93
C PHE A 47 -16.39 -11.38 -11.70
N LYS A 48 -17.53 -11.28 -11.01
CA LYS A 48 -18.74 -10.61 -11.48
C LYS A 48 -19.09 -9.50 -10.49
N GLY A 49 -18.63 -8.28 -10.78
CA GLY A 49 -18.70 -7.18 -9.82
C GLY A 49 -17.89 -7.51 -8.56
N HIS A 50 -18.53 -7.41 -7.39
CA HIS A 50 -17.94 -7.74 -6.08
C HIS A 50 -18.05 -9.23 -5.69
N LYS A 51 -18.51 -10.08 -6.62
CA LYS A 51 -18.72 -11.51 -6.39
C LYS A 51 -17.73 -12.35 -7.19
N VAL A 52 -17.10 -13.30 -6.51
CA VAL A 52 -16.25 -14.32 -7.12
C VAL A 52 -17.07 -15.55 -7.40
N ILE A 53 -16.92 -16.09 -8.60
CA ILE A 53 -17.50 -17.37 -9.03
C ILE A 53 -16.33 -18.25 -9.45
N ALA A 54 -16.23 -19.42 -8.85
CA ALA A 54 -15.19 -20.39 -9.16
C ALA A 54 -15.78 -21.77 -9.46
N LYS A 55 -15.08 -22.54 -10.30
CA LYS A 55 -15.33 -23.97 -10.49
C LYS A 55 -14.21 -24.75 -9.84
N VAL A 56 -14.54 -25.60 -8.88
CA VAL A 56 -13.57 -26.39 -8.14
C VAL A 56 -13.83 -27.86 -8.40
N GLN A 57 -12.86 -28.54 -9.01
CA GLN A 57 -12.92 -29.99 -9.20
C GLN A 57 -13.03 -30.66 -7.85
N GLY A 58 -13.95 -31.60 -7.73
CA GLY A 58 -14.17 -32.41 -6.55
C GLY A 58 -14.03 -33.89 -6.87
N THR A 59 -14.71 -34.71 -6.08
CA THR A 59 -14.89 -36.15 -6.38
C THR A 59 -15.92 -36.42 -7.46
N ALA A 60 -16.83 -35.47 -7.73
CA ALA A 60 -17.83 -35.60 -8.78
C ALA A 60 -17.19 -35.39 -10.17
N PRO A 61 -17.75 -35.98 -11.24
CA PRO A 61 -17.29 -35.76 -12.61
C PRO A 61 -17.36 -34.29 -13.02
N GLU A 62 -18.40 -33.57 -12.60
CA GLU A 62 -18.53 -32.14 -12.84
C GLU A 62 -17.95 -31.31 -11.67
N PRO A 63 -17.18 -30.25 -11.96
CA PRO A 63 -16.68 -29.34 -10.94
C PRO A 63 -17.80 -28.65 -10.14
N TYR A 64 -17.62 -28.54 -8.83
CA TYR A 64 -18.55 -27.81 -7.96
C TYR A 64 -18.45 -26.31 -8.20
N LYS A 65 -19.60 -25.64 -8.16
CA LYS A 65 -19.67 -24.17 -8.23
C LYS A 65 -19.48 -23.60 -6.83
N VAL A 66 -18.50 -22.72 -6.69
CA VAL A 66 -18.25 -21.94 -5.47
C VAL A 66 -18.56 -20.47 -5.79
N THR A 67 -19.28 -19.81 -4.89
CA THR A 67 -19.49 -18.37 -4.94
C THR A 67 -19.04 -17.73 -3.65
N LEU A 68 -18.39 -16.58 -3.74
CA LEU A 68 -17.88 -15.81 -2.61
C LEU A 68 -18.12 -14.33 -2.85
N SER A 69 -18.57 -13.60 -1.84
CA SER A 69 -18.68 -12.14 -1.86
C SER A 69 -18.42 -11.58 -0.48
N LEU A 70 -17.92 -10.35 -0.44
CA LEU A 70 -17.93 -9.51 0.76
C LEU A 70 -19.06 -8.48 0.63
N ASP A 71 -19.47 -7.91 1.75
CA ASP A 71 -20.36 -6.76 1.73
C ASP A 71 -19.65 -5.57 1.05
N PRO A 72 -20.19 -5.04 -0.07
CA PRO A 72 -19.61 -3.91 -0.75
C PRO A 72 -19.85 -2.63 0.05
N PHE A 73 -18.93 -1.67 -0.07
CA PHE A 73 -19.15 -0.33 0.47
C PHE A 73 -20.07 0.47 -0.45
N THR A 74 -20.83 1.39 0.13
CA THR A 74 -21.67 2.33 -0.63
C THR A 74 -20.80 3.31 -1.43
N ASP A 75 -21.41 3.97 -2.42
CA ASP A 75 -20.71 5.01 -3.20
C ASP A 75 -20.22 6.16 -2.31
N GLU A 76 -21.00 6.54 -1.29
CA GLU A 76 -20.68 7.56 -0.30
C GLU A 76 -19.46 7.15 0.55
N GLN A 77 -19.45 5.92 1.06
CA GLN A 77 -18.34 5.36 1.81
C GLN A 77 -17.04 5.36 0.99
N TRP A 78 -17.12 4.96 -0.28
CA TRP A 78 -16.00 5.04 -1.20
C TRP A 78 -15.54 6.47 -1.46
N GLY A 79 -16.46 7.43 -1.53
CA GLY A 79 -16.16 8.85 -1.64
C GLY A 79 -15.23 9.34 -0.51
N TYR A 80 -15.60 9.07 0.74
CA TYR A 80 -14.80 9.46 1.91
C TYR A 80 -13.41 8.78 1.96
N VAL A 81 -13.35 7.50 1.60
CA VAL A 81 -12.07 6.77 1.52
C VAL A 81 -11.17 7.36 0.44
N ILE A 82 -11.71 7.66 -0.74
CA ILE A 82 -10.95 8.24 -1.86
C ILE A 82 -10.48 9.66 -1.52
N GLU A 83 -11.32 10.47 -0.88
CA GLU A 83 -10.94 11.78 -0.38
C GLU A 83 -9.75 11.68 0.57
N SER A 84 -9.82 10.77 1.55
CA SER A 84 -8.76 10.53 2.53
C SER A 84 -7.46 10.02 1.87
N MET A 85 -7.55 9.08 0.91
CA MET A 85 -6.39 8.63 0.13
C MET A 85 -5.78 9.76 -0.71
N SER A 86 -6.62 10.68 -1.23
CA SER A 86 -6.15 11.77 -2.09
C SER A 86 -5.32 12.83 -1.35
N GLN A 87 -5.45 12.91 -0.02
CA GLN A 87 -4.67 13.84 0.81
C GLN A 87 -3.17 13.49 0.86
N GLN A 88 -2.79 12.24 0.55
CA GLN A 88 -1.39 11.82 0.53
C GLN A 88 -1.03 11.23 -0.82
N ALA A 89 -0.08 11.86 -1.52
CA ALA A 89 0.36 11.42 -2.85
C ALA A 89 0.91 9.98 -2.86
N LEU A 90 1.42 9.51 -1.72
CA LEU A 90 1.93 8.15 -1.52
C LEU A 90 0.92 7.07 -1.90
N PHE A 91 -0.33 7.16 -1.41
CA PHE A 91 -1.36 6.16 -1.70
C PHE A 91 -1.60 6.04 -3.20
N SER A 92 -1.72 7.18 -3.89
CA SER A 92 -1.91 7.21 -5.33
C SER A 92 -0.71 6.61 -6.08
N ALA A 93 0.51 6.94 -5.67
CA ALA A 93 1.73 6.45 -6.33
C ALA A 93 1.88 4.93 -6.21
N LYS A 94 1.75 4.40 -5.00
CA LYS A 94 1.83 2.95 -4.70
C LYS A 94 0.72 2.16 -5.38
N LEU A 95 -0.53 2.64 -5.35
CA LEU A 95 -1.63 2.00 -6.05
C LEU A 95 -1.44 2.03 -7.58
N LEU A 96 -0.88 3.10 -8.14
CA LEU A 96 -0.53 3.17 -9.56
C LEU A 96 0.57 2.17 -9.95
N SER A 97 1.52 1.88 -9.04
CA SER A 97 2.52 0.83 -9.23
C SER A 97 2.00 -0.59 -8.96
N GLY A 98 0.72 -0.74 -8.61
CA GLY A 98 0.12 -2.05 -8.30
C GLY A 98 0.55 -2.61 -6.95
N GLU A 99 0.97 -1.76 -6.02
CA GLU A 99 1.39 -2.13 -4.66
C GLU A 99 0.34 -1.65 -3.64
N MET A 100 0.02 -2.46 -2.64
CA MET A 100 -0.86 -2.02 -1.55
C MET A 100 -0.06 -1.23 -0.50
N PRO A 101 -0.41 0.04 -0.22
CA PRO A 101 0.26 0.82 0.83
C PRO A 101 0.03 0.22 2.22
N VAL A 102 1.05 0.06 3.05
CA VAL A 102 0.93 -0.54 4.40
C VAL A 102 -0.06 0.23 5.28
N SER A 103 -0.10 1.56 5.13
CA SER A 103 -1.01 2.46 5.85
C SER A 103 -2.45 2.47 5.31
N ILE A 104 -2.78 1.67 4.29
CA ILE A 104 -4.12 1.68 3.67
C ILE A 104 -5.22 1.29 4.66
N GLU A 105 -4.99 0.29 5.52
CA GLU A 105 -5.98 -0.14 6.52
C GLU A 105 -6.38 1.03 7.42
N LYS A 106 -5.40 1.90 7.76
CA LYS A 106 -5.63 3.10 8.56
C LYS A 106 -6.65 4.02 7.90
N VAL A 107 -6.51 4.26 6.59
CA VAL A 107 -7.45 5.09 5.81
C VAL A 107 -8.87 4.55 5.90
N PHE A 108 -9.05 3.23 5.77
CA PHE A 108 -10.37 2.64 5.93
C PHE A 108 -10.90 2.79 7.36
N THR A 109 -10.06 2.52 8.37
CA THR A 109 -10.49 2.61 9.79
C THR A 109 -10.83 4.03 10.24
N GLU A 110 -10.10 5.04 9.77
CA GLU A 110 -10.41 6.46 10.02
C GLU A 110 -11.78 6.87 9.45
N ASN A 111 -12.23 6.17 8.39
CA ASN A 111 -13.55 6.32 7.79
C ASN A 111 -14.61 5.35 8.37
N GLY A 112 -14.29 4.64 9.46
CA GLY A 112 -15.20 3.69 10.12
C GLY A 112 -15.42 2.39 9.34
N LEU A 113 -14.53 2.06 8.40
CA LEU A 113 -14.61 0.88 7.54
C LEU A 113 -13.44 -0.07 7.80
N SER A 114 -13.58 -1.32 7.36
CA SER A 114 -12.50 -2.31 7.38
C SER A 114 -12.30 -2.89 5.99
N LEU A 115 -11.13 -2.68 5.39
CA LEU A 115 -10.82 -3.20 4.07
C LEU A 115 -10.95 -4.73 4.03
N PHE A 116 -10.36 -5.40 5.02
CA PHE A 116 -10.47 -6.84 5.21
C PHE A 116 -11.74 -7.20 6.01
N PRO A 117 -12.24 -8.44 5.89
CA PRO A 117 -13.30 -8.96 6.76
C PRO A 117 -12.90 -8.84 8.24
N PHE A 118 -13.78 -8.31 9.08
CA PHE A 118 -13.56 -8.23 10.52
C PHE A 118 -14.11 -9.47 11.22
N THR A 119 -15.24 -10.00 10.73
CA THR A 119 -15.86 -11.21 11.25
C THR A 119 -16.08 -12.25 10.16
N LYS A 120 -16.24 -13.51 10.58
CA LYS A 120 -16.63 -14.61 9.68
C LYS A 120 -17.97 -14.38 8.96
N PHE A 121 -18.83 -13.49 9.47
CA PHE A 121 -20.13 -13.19 8.89
C PHE A 121 -20.05 -12.20 7.72
N ASP A 122 -18.93 -11.49 7.59
CA ASP A 122 -18.69 -10.54 6.51
C ASP A 122 -18.34 -11.26 5.19
N ILE A 123 -18.06 -12.57 5.26
CA ILE A 123 -17.73 -13.41 4.11
C ILE A 123 -18.91 -14.31 3.75
N HIS A 124 -19.58 -13.97 2.66
CA HIS A 124 -20.70 -14.75 2.13
C HIS A 124 -20.20 -15.78 1.13
N SER A 125 -20.06 -17.03 1.56
CA SER A 125 -19.61 -18.12 0.69
C SER A 125 -20.63 -19.26 0.60
N ARG A 126 -20.72 -19.85 -0.59
CA ARG A 126 -21.59 -20.99 -0.90
C ARG A 126 -20.88 -21.93 -1.85
N CYS A 127 -21.04 -23.22 -1.63
CA CYS A 127 -20.57 -24.27 -2.54
C CYS A 127 -21.72 -25.22 -2.88
N SER A 128 -21.73 -25.74 -4.11
CA SER A 128 -22.69 -26.76 -4.54
C SER A 128 -22.30 -28.19 -4.13
N CYS A 129 -21.26 -28.37 -3.31
CA CYS A 129 -20.85 -29.70 -2.84
C CYS A 129 -21.79 -30.24 -1.75
N PRO A 130 -21.86 -31.57 -1.56
CA PRO A 130 -22.73 -32.19 -0.55
C PRO A 130 -22.24 -32.01 0.90
N ASP A 131 -21.08 -31.38 1.12
CA ASP A 131 -20.55 -31.10 2.46
C ASP A 131 -21.32 -29.94 3.12
N PRO A 132 -21.98 -30.14 4.28
CA PRO A 132 -22.72 -29.10 4.97
C PRO A 132 -21.81 -28.07 5.68
N ALA A 133 -20.50 -28.34 5.78
CA ALA A 133 -19.58 -27.44 6.44
C ALA A 133 -19.37 -26.15 5.64
N ASN A 134 -19.37 -25.00 6.33
CA ASN A 134 -18.96 -23.72 5.76
C ASN A 134 -17.83 -23.08 6.60
N PRO A 135 -16.63 -22.82 6.05
CA PRO A 135 -16.19 -23.20 4.71
C PRO A 135 -15.93 -24.71 4.61
N CYS A 136 -16.33 -25.31 3.48
CA CYS A 136 -15.89 -26.65 3.06
C CYS A 136 -14.50 -26.56 2.41
N LYS A 137 -13.89 -27.72 2.08
CA LYS A 137 -12.56 -27.74 1.44
C LYS A 137 -12.50 -26.95 0.12
N HIS A 138 -13.59 -26.91 -0.65
CA HIS A 138 -13.65 -26.19 -1.93
C HIS A 138 -13.70 -24.67 -1.72
N ILE A 139 -14.47 -24.20 -0.73
CA ILE A 139 -14.51 -22.78 -0.35
C ILE A 139 -13.14 -22.35 0.16
N GLY A 140 -12.54 -23.15 1.04
CA GLY A 140 -11.18 -22.88 1.52
C GLY A 140 -10.15 -22.80 0.39
N ALA A 141 -10.27 -23.63 -0.66
CA ALA A 141 -9.36 -23.60 -1.79
C ALA A 141 -9.48 -22.27 -2.57
N VAL A 142 -10.71 -21.76 -2.71
CA VAL A 142 -10.96 -20.44 -3.31
C VAL A 142 -10.43 -19.31 -2.43
N TYR A 143 -10.57 -19.40 -1.11
CA TYR A 143 -9.99 -18.42 -0.18
C TYR A 143 -8.48 -18.30 -0.32
N TYR A 144 -7.78 -19.43 -0.45
CA TYR A 144 -6.32 -19.44 -0.68
C TYR A 144 -5.95 -18.88 -2.04
N LEU A 145 -6.66 -19.30 -3.11
CA LEU A 145 -6.37 -18.82 -4.46
C LEU A 145 -6.64 -17.32 -4.60
N LEU A 146 -7.63 -16.78 -3.87
CA LEU A 146 -7.83 -15.33 -3.79
C LEU A 146 -6.64 -14.63 -3.15
N GLY A 147 -6.04 -15.21 -2.10
CA GLY A 147 -4.80 -14.70 -1.52
C GLY A 147 -3.69 -14.57 -2.57
N ASP A 148 -3.54 -15.57 -3.42
CA ASP A 148 -2.54 -15.55 -4.51
C ASP A 148 -2.88 -14.44 -5.54
N ARG A 149 -4.16 -14.30 -5.92
CA ARG A 149 -4.62 -13.23 -6.82
C ARG A 149 -4.43 -11.83 -6.24
N PHE A 150 -4.59 -11.66 -4.93
CA PHE A 150 -4.29 -10.37 -4.30
C PHE A 150 -2.82 -10.03 -4.43
N SER A 151 -1.93 -11.01 -4.24
CA SER A 151 -0.48 -10.79 -4.40
C SER A 151 -0.10 -10.36 -5.82
N GLU A 152 -0.88 -10.75 -6.84
CA GLU A 152 -0.70 -10.33 -8.24
C GLU A 152 -1.31 -8.95 -8.51
N ASP A 153 -2.48 -8.66 -7.93
CA ASP A 153 -3.19 -7.39 -8.12
C ASP A 153 -3.97 -6.97 -6.84
N PRO A 154 -3.53 -5.90 -6.13
CA PRO A 154 -4.20 -5.42 -4.93
C PRO A 154 -5.62 -4.90 -5.18
N PHE A 155 -5.95 -4.47 -6.40
CA PHE A 155 -7.27 -3.93 -6.72
C PHE A 155 -8.37 -4.98 -6.69
N VAL A 156 -8.02 -6.26 -6.74
CA VAL A 156 -8.98 -7.36 -6.59
C VAL A 156 -9.64 -7.33 -5.20
N LEU A 157 -8.93 -6.88 -4.17
CA LEU A 157 -9.51 -6.70 -2.83
C LEU A 157 -10.52 -5.54 -2.81
N PHE A 158 -10.23 -4.44 -3.50
CA PHE A 158 -11.17 -3.34 -3.65
C PHE A 158 -12.38 -3.72 -4.50
N GLN A 159 -12.19 -4.57 -5.50
CA GLN A 159 -13.27 -5.09 -6.33
C GLN A 159 -14.26 -5.90 -5.48
N LEU A 160 -13.76 -6.73 -4.56
CA LEU A 160 -14.61 -7.41 -3.57
C LEU A 160 -15.37 -6.46 -2.65
N ARG A 161 -14.85 -5.24 -2.44
CA ARG A 161 -15.51 -4.15 -1.72
C ARG A 161 -16.33 -3.22 -2.62
N GLY A 162 -16.53 -3.58 -3.89
CA GLY A 162 -17.45 -2.90 -4.80
C GLY A 162 -16.83 -1.86 -5.73
N ARG A 163 -15.50 -1.69 -5.76
CA ARG A 163 -14.83 -0.76 -6.68
C ARG A 163 -13.75 -1.39 -7.54
N THR A 164 -13.82 -1.09 -8.82
CA THR A 164 -12.82 -1.49 -9.81
C THR A 164 -11.58 -0.61 -9.74
N LYS A 165 -10.49 -1.11 -10.31
CA LYS A 165 -9.22 -0.38 -10.46
C LYS A 165 -9.43 0.95 -11.18
N GLU A 166 -10.16 0.93 -12.29
CA GLU A 166 -10.41 2.09 -13.13
C GLU A 166 -11.17 3.17 -12.35
N GLN A 167 -12.20 2.77 -11.57
CA GLN A 167 -12.96 3.69 -10.74
C GLN A 167 -12.10 4.36 -9.66
N ILE A 168 -11.23 3.61 -8.98
CA ILE A 168 -10.36 4.15 -7.93
C ILE A 168 -9.33 5.09 -8.52
N LEU A 169 -8.63 4.67 -9.58
CA LEU A 169 -7.58 5.49 -10.19
C LEU A 169 -8.15 6.76 -10.81
N GLU A 170 -9.32 6.70 -11.44
CA GLU A 170 -9.98 7.87 -11.99
C GLU A 170 -10.42 8.85 -10.89
N ALA A 171 -11.04 8.34 -9.82
CA ALA A 171 -11.47 9.19 -8.72
C ALA A 171 -10.28 9.86 -8.00
N LEU A 172 -9.17 9.13 -7.79
CA LEU A 172 -7.93 9.71 -7.24
C LEU A 172 -7.34 10.81 -8.15
N ARG A 173 -7.39 10.64 -9.47
CA ARG A 173 -6.96 11.67 -10.43
C ARG A 173 -7.85 12.91 -10.35
N GLN A 174 -9.17 12.71 -10.27
CA GLN A 174 -10.14 13.79 -10.17
C GLN A 174 -9.96 14.59 -8.87
N SER A 175 -9.81 13.94 -7.72
CA SER A 175 -9.56 14.61 -6.44
C SER A 175 -8.29 15.46 -6.49
N ARG A 176 -7.18 14.95 -7.05
CA ARG A 176 -5.94 15.74 -7.22
C ARG A 176 -6.12 16.95 -8.13
N SER A 177 -6.92 16.83 -9.19
CA SER A 177 -7.20 17.95 -10.09
C SER A 177 -8.06 19.04 -9.44
N GLN A 178 -8.95 18.65 -8.53
CA GLN A 178 -9.79 19.57 -7.76
C GLN A 178 -8.99 20.28 -6.66
N SER A 179 -8.09 19.58 -5.95
CA SER A 179 -7.18 20.19 -4.99
C SER A 179 -6.32 21.29 -5.63
N ARG A 180 -5.82 21.08 -6.87
CA ARG A 180 -5.10 22.12 -7.63
C ARG A 180 -5.96 23.32 -8.05
N LYS A 181 -7.28 23.16 -8.14
CA LYS A 181 -8.19 24.28 -8.41
C LYS A 181 -8.55 25.06 -7.15
N HIS A 182 -8.33 24.48 -5.97
CA HIS A 182 -8.62 25.08 -4.67
C HIS A 182 -7.37 25.58 -3.93
N GLU A 183 -6.19 25.21 -4.42
CA GLU A 183 -4.97 25.98 -4.17
C GLU A 183 -5.24 27.40 -4.70
N PRO A 184 -5.15 28.45 -3.85
CA PRO A 184 -5.40 29.81 -4.31
C PRO A 184 -4.47 30.02 -5.48
N ASP A 185 -5.04 30.28 -6.66
CA ASP A 185 -4.25 30.63 -7.82
C ASP A 185 -3.55 31.93 -7.48
N ILE A 186 -2.29 31.84 -7.06
CA ILE A 186 -1.44 33.00 -6.78
C ILE A 186 -1.33 33.87 -8.06
N ARG A 187 -1.69 33.34 -9.24
CA ARG A 187 -1.80 34.11 -10.49
C ARG A 187 -3.10 34.92 -10.63
N SER A 188 -4.11 34.65 -9.81
CA SER A 188 -5.42 35.33 -9.84
C SER A 188 -5.60 36.39 -8.76
N LEU A 189 -4.56 36.67 -7.97
CA LEU A 189 -4.44 37.97 -7.30
C LEU A 189 -4.29 39.02 -8.40
N GLU A 190 -5.43 39.48 -8.93
CA GLU A 190 -5.51 40.67 -9.77
C GLU A 190 -4.72 41.78 -9.09
N LEU A 191 -3.63 42.17 -9.75
CA LEU A 191 -2.91 43.43 -9.56
C LEU A 191 -3.90 44.59 -9.74
N LYS A 192 -4.73 44.85 -8.75
CA LYS A 192 -5.47 46.11 -8.65
C LYS A 192 -4.51 47.17 -8.14
N GLY A 193 -3.83 47.78 -9.10
CA GLY A 193 -3.06 49.01 -8.94
C GLY A 193 -1.65 48.75 -8.42
N SER A 194 -0.67 48.85 -9.32
CA SER A 194 0.72 49.11 -8.94
C SER A 194 0.81 50.52 -8.33
N PRO A 195 1.27 50.70 -7.08
CA PRO A 195 2.03 51.87 -6.73
C PRO A 195 3.49 51.58 -7.08
N ASP A 196 3.97 52.25 -8.13
CA ASP A 196 5.36 52.37 -8.57
C ASP A 196 6.20 51.10 -8.75
N SER A 197 6.68 50.95 -9.99
CA SER A 197 7.78 50.07 -10.38
C SER A 197 9.00 50.25 -9.49
N GLN A 198 9.14 49.42 -8.45
CA GLN A 198 10.45 49.13 -7.90
C GLN A 198 11.12 48.09 -8.79
N THR A 199 12.11 48.56 -9.53
CA THR A 199 13.05 47.76 -10.30
C THR A 199 13.75 46.77 -9.36
N TYR A 200 13.32 45.51 -9.32
CA TYR A 200 14.13 44.47 -8.70
C TYR A 200 15.37 44.28 -9.58
N PRO A 201 16.60 44.46 -9.05
CA PRO A 201 17.79 44.13 -9.81
C PRO A 201 17.73 42.64 -10.14
N GLN A 202 17.69 42.29 -11.42
CA GLN A 202 18.00 40.93 -11.86
C GLN A 202 19.49 40.70 -11.56
N ALA A 203 19.81 40.33 -10.32
CA ALA A 203 21.12 39.81 -10.00
C ALA A 203 21.27 38.48 -10.74
N SER A 204 22.19 38.42 -11.69
CA SER A 204 22.68 37.16 -12.24
C SER A 204 23.41 36.42 -11.11
N ILE A 205 22.71 35.55 -10.40
CA ILE A 205 23.31 34.72 -9.35
C ILE A 205 24.13 33.64 -10.06
N SER A 206 25.46 33.76 -9.99
CA SER A 206 26.36 32.69 -10.40
C SER A 206 26.33 31.61 -9.32
N LEU A 207 25.58 30.53 -9.55
CA LEU A 207 25.52 29.39 -8.64
C LEU A 207 26.79 28.55 -8.78
N SER A 208 27.75 28.71 -7.86
CA SER A 208 28.85 27.76 -7.70
C SER A 208 28.43 26.68 -6.70
N PRO A 209 28.65 25.37 -6.99
CA PRO A 209 28.27 24.29 -6.07
C PRO A 209 28.89 24.43 -4.67
N GLU A 210 30.07 25.03 -4.58
CA GLU A 210 30.81 25.22 -3.33
C GLU A 210 30.24 26.35 -2.46
N GLN A 211 29.61 27.37 -3.06
CA GLN A 211 28.99 28.48 -2.33
C GLN A 211 27.47 28.32 -2.20
N PHE A 212 26.87 27.37 -2.92
CA PHE A 212 25.43 27.14 -2.91
C PHE A 212 24.87 26.88 -1.50
N TRP A 213 25.63 26.17 -0.66
CA TRP A 213 25.25 25.83 0.72
C TRP A 213 25.72 26.85 1.76
N GLN A 214 26.28 27.99 1.32
CA GLN A 214 26.73 29.05 2.22
C GLN A 214 25.61 30.09 2.37
N TYR A 215 24.99 30.12 3.55
CA TYR A 215 23.95 31.08 3.87
C TYR A 215 24.58 32.37 4.40
N THR A 216 24.29 33.50 3.75
CA THR A 216 24.74 34.83 4.19
C THR A 216 23.83 35.45 5.25
N GLU A 217 22.62 34.90 5.42
CA GLU A 217 21.65 35.30 6.42
C GLU A 217 21.10 34.06 7.14
N GLN A 218 20.64 34.23 8.38
CA GLN A 218 19.96 33.15 9.09
C GLN A 218 18.65 32.81 8.38
N LEU A 219 18.40 31.51 8.19
CA LEU A 219 17.13 31.04 7.63
C LEU A 219 15.97 31.52 8.50
N GLU A 220 14.91 31.98 7.86
CA GLU A 220 13.73 32.46 8.57
C GLU A 220 13.15 31.31 9.42
N PRO A 221 13.03 31.46 10.75
CA PRO A 221 12.69 30.35 11.64
C PRO A 221 11.36 29.67 11.32
N SER A 222 10.42 30.39 10.69
CA SER A 222 9.12 29.84 10.31
C SER A 222 9.17 28.91 9.08
N LEU A 223 10.24 28.98 8.27
CA LEU A 223 10.45 28.12 7.09
C LEU A 223 11.11 26.78 7.45
N VAL A 224 11.71 26.68 8.63
CA VAL A 224 12.38 25.45 9.10
C VAL A 224 11.44 24.69 10.02
N VAL A 225 10.37 24.12 9.45
CA VAL A 225 9.52 23.16 10.17
C VAL A 225 10.03 21.74 9.90
N ILE A 226 10.93 21.27 10.76
CA ILE A 226 11.31 19.85 10.79
C ILE A 226 10.24 19.12 11.62
N ALA A 227 9.10 18.84 10.99
CA ALA A 227 8.10 17.96 11.58
C ALA A 227 8.48 16.49 11.25
N PRO A 228 8.47 15.58 12.24
CA PRO A 228 8.60 14.17 11.94
C PRO A 228 7.45 13.75 11.00
N PRO A 229 7.71 12.85 10.03
CA PRO A 229 6.66 12.35 9.17
C PRO A 229 5.55 11.71 10.03
N PRO A 230 4.27 11.88 9.66
CA PRO A 230 3.15 11.27 10.38
C PRO A 230 3.12 9.74 10.25
N SER A 231 3.93 9.17 9.35
CA SER A 231 4.13 7.74 9.13
C SER A 231 5.51 7.30 9.62
N SER A 232 5.63 6.04 10.03
CA SER A 232 6.91 5.39 10.34
C SER A 232 7.74 5.01 9.10
N GLU A 233 7.23 5.26 7.89
CA GLU A 233 7.93 4.99 6.63
C GLU A 233 9.07 5.99 6.40
N THR A 234 10.24 5.47 6.07
CA THR A 234 11.43 6.25 5.71
C THR A 234 11.48 6.50 4.20
N VAL A 235 12.32 7.44 3.77
CA VAL A 235 12.56 7.69 2.32
C VAL A 235 13.02 6.41 1.61
N LEU A 236 13.75 5.53 2.29
CA LEU A 236 14.20 4.25 1.73
C LEU A 236 13.04 3.28 1.48
N ASP A 237 12.02 3.29 2.35
CA ASP A 237 10.83 2.45 2.19
C ASP A 237 9.97 2.91 0.98
N VAL A 238 9.97 4.22 0.70
CA VAL A 238 9.31 4.80 -0.48
C VAL A 238 10.04 4.42 -1.78
N LEU A 239 11.38 4.45 -1.76
CA LEU A 239 12.19 4.14 -2.94
C LEU A 239 12.22 2.65 -3.30
N GLY A 240 11.96 1.77 -2.32
CA GLY A 240 11.94 0.32 -2.54
C GLY A 240 13.32 -0.28 -2.79
N ALA A 241 13.37 -1.51 -3.31
CA ALA A 241 14.61 -2.22 -3.55
C ALA A 241 15.44 -1.56 -4.67
N ILE A 242 16.75 -1.43 -4.45
CA ILE A 242 17.67 -0.87 -5.45
C ILE A 242 17.91 -1.93 -6.53
N PRO A 243 17.80 -1.60 -7.83
CA PRO A 243 17.97 -2.57 -8.91
C PRO A 243 19.46 -2.87 -9.17
N LEU A 244 20.11 -3.53 -8.20
CA LEU A 244 21.47 -4.04 -8.35
C LEU A 244 21.46 -5.39 -9.05
N LYS A 245 22.48 -5.64 -9.87
CA LYS A 245 22.67 -6.95 -10.51
C LYS A 245 23.01 -7.97 -9.42
N PRO A 246 22.32 -9.13 -9.36
CA PRO A 246 22.63 -10.15 -8.37
C PRO A 246 24.02 -10.73 -8.62
N ASP A 247 24.76 -10.99 -7.54
CA ASP A 247 26.03 -11.71 -7.61
C ASP A 247 25.74 -13.20 -7.78
N ILE A 248 25.88 -13.65 -9.03
CA ILE A 248 25.71 -15.04 -9.44
C ILE A 248 27.10 -15.71 -9.39
N ALA A 249 27.22 -16.82 -8.65
CA ALA A 249 28.43 -17.65 -8.68
C ALA A 249 28.63 -18.28 -10.07
N GLU A 250 29.85 -18.71 -10.37
CA GLU A 250 30.16 -19.41 -11.63
C GLU A 250 29.32 -20.68 -11.86
N ASP A 251 28.71 -21.24 -10.81
CA ASP A 251 27.81 -22.40 -10.86
C ASP A 251 26.31 -22.04 -11.03
N GLY A 252 25.97 -20.75 -11.17
CA GLY A 252 24.60 -20.28 -11.31
C GLY A 252 23.82 -20.14 -10.01
N SER A 253 24.43 -20.42 -8.84
CA SER A 253 23.80 -20.20 -7.54
C SER A 253 23.87 -18.73 -7.11
N MET A 254 22.83 -18.26 -6.39
CA MET A 254 22.82 -16.92 -5.81
C MET A 254 23.74 -16.88 -4.59
N VAL A 255 24.81 -16.11 -4.65
CA VAL A 255 25.83 -16.02 -3.58
C VAL A 255 25.41 -15.04 -2.50
N GLN A 256 24.77 -13.93 -2.89
CA GLN A 256 24.23 -12.92 -1.98
C GLN A 256 23.24 -12.02 -2.73
N ASP A 257 22.17 -11.60 -2.05
CA ASP A 257 21.29 -10.56 -2.57
C ASP A 257 21.92 -9.19 -2.28
N SER A 258 22.75 -8.74 -3.21
CA SER A 258 23.49 -7.48 -3.12
C SER A 258 22.55 -6.27 -3.01
N SER A 259 21.31 -6.38 -3.52
CA SER A 259 20.26 -5.36 -3.34
C SER A 259 19.82 -5.29 -1.88
N GLN A 260 19.55 -6.45 -1.27
CA GLN A 260 19.17 -6.53 0.14
C GLN A 260 20.29 -6.01 1.07
N ALA A 261 21.54 -6.40 0.83
CA ALA A 261 22.68 -5.94 1.62
C ALA A 261 22.88 -4.41 1.52
N ALA A 262 22.70 -3.84 0.33
CA ALA A 262 22.75 -2.39 0.14
C ALA A 262 21.62 -1.66 0.87
N MET A 263 20.39 -2.19 0.81
CA MET A 263 19.25 -1.64 1.52
C MET A 263 19.44 -1.69 3.04
N ASP A 264 19.98 -2.78 3.58
CA ASP A 264 20.26 -2.93 5.01
C ASP A 264 21.33 -1.93 5.48
N TYR A 265 22.39 -1.74 4.69
CA TYR A 265 23.39 -0.72 4.95
C TYR A 265 22.79 0.69 4.95
N LEU A 266 22.01 1.06 3.93
CA LEU A 266 21.39 2.38 3.85
C LEU A 266 20.41 2.65 5.00
N LYS A 267 19.65 1.64 5.44
CA LYS A 267 18.79 1.74 6.62
C LYS A 267 19.59 2.08 7.87
N SER A 268 20.75 1.43 8.07
CA SER A 268 21.63 1.71 9.19
C SER A 268 22.19 3.15 9.15
N VAL A 269 22.60 3.62 7.97
CA VAL A 269 23.09 5.00 7.79
C VAL A 269 21.98 6.01 8.05
N TYR A 270 20.78 5.77 7.52
CA TYR A 270 19.63 6.66 7.72
C TYR A 270 19.31 6.84 9.20
N GLN A 271 19.30 5.75 9.97
CA GLN A 271 19.06 5.79 11.41
C GLN A 271 20.16 6.56 12.15
N ALA A 272 21.43 6.26 11.87
CA ALA A 272 22.57 6.90 12.52
C ALA A 272 22.61 8.41 12.26
N VAL A 273 22.46 8.81 10.99
CA VAL A 273 22.48 10.23 10.58
C VAL A 273 21.28 10.97 11.17
N SER A 274 20.08 10.37 11.18
CA SER A 274 18.90 11.00 11.77
C SER A 274 19.06 11.21 13.28
N GLN A 275 19.60 10.23 14.01
CA GLN A 275 19.88 10.36 15.44
C GLN A 275 20.91 11.45 15.72
N GLN A 276 22.00 11.47 14.95
CA GLN A 276 23.05 12.48 15.10
C GLN A 276 22.55 13.89 14.77
N ALA A 277 21.73 14.04 13.72
CA ALA A 277 21.11 15.32 13.37
C ALA A 277 20.18 15.85 14.48
N ILE A 278 19.40 14.98 15.12
CA ILE A 278 18.56 15.36 16.27
C ILE A 278 19.44 15.80 17.45
N LEU A 279 20.48 15.04 17.79
CA LEU A 279 21.40 15.39 18.89
C LEU A 279 22.09 16.73 18.64
N THR A 280 22.58 16.96 17.41
CA THR A 280 23.18 18.24 17.03
C THR A 280 22.14 19.37 17.10
N GLY A 281 20.93 19.18 16.56
CA GLY A 281 19.87 20.18 16.61
C GLY A 281 19.43 20.54 18.04
N MET A 282 19.43 19.58 18.96
CA MET A 282 19.11 19.82 20.38
C MET A 282 20.24 20.55 21.13
N ASN A 283 21.51 20.32 20.76
CA ASN A 283 22.66 20.98 21.39
C ASN A 283 22.90 22.41 20.89
N VAL A 284 22.39 22.80 19.72
CA VAL A 284 22.56 24.16 19.18
C VAL A 284 21.88 25.24 20.05
N GLY A 285 20.94 24.87 20.93
CA GLY A 285 20.33 25.78 21.91
C GLY A 285 21.06 25.90 23.25
N ALA A 286 22.10 25.09 23.50
CA ALA A 286 22.78 25.01 24.80
C ALA A 286 24.12 25.77 24.88
N GLU A 287 24.66 26.24 23.76
CA GLU A 287 25.94 26.97 23.69
C GLU A 287 25.77 28.50 23.59
N SER A 288 24.54 29.00 23.77
CA SER A 288 24.22 30.43 23.79
C SER A 288 23.76 30.91 25.18
N GLU A 289 24.61 30.71 26.20
CA GLU A 289 24.63 31.45 27.47
C GLU A 289 26.07 31.89 27.80
#